data_AF-U2R324-F1
#
_entry.id   AF-U2R324-F1
#
_cell.length_a   1.000
_cell.length_b   1.000
_cell.length_c   1.000
_cell.angle_alpha   90.00
_cell.angle_beta   90.00
_cell.angle_gamma   90.00
#
_symmetry.space_group_name_H-M   'P 1'
#
loop_
_entity.id
_entity.type
_entity.pdbx_description
1 polymer ?
#
loop_
_entity_poly.entity_id
_entity_poly.type
_entity_poly.pdbx_seq_one_letter_code
_entity_poly.pdbx_strand_id
1 'polypeptide(L)' 'LDRMREEASNKGFIKGKIQGKTEGIQIGKEDGVLMILKNLLKKGISDSYILEITGVSSELLIKAKQSLN' A
#
# COMPACT_ATOMS: atom_id res chain seq x y z
N LEU A 1 2.04 -28.32 -30.64
CA LEU A 1 2.88 -27.13 -30.32
C LEU A 1 2.05 -25.88 -30.08
N ASP A 2 1.02 -25.61 -30.88
CA ASP A 2 0.21 -24.38 -30.75
C ASP A 2 -0.59 -24.27 -29.44
N ARG A 3 -1.24 -25.36 -29.01
CA ARG A 3 -1.98 -25.36 -27.73
C ARG A 3 -1.10 -25.07 -26.51
N MET A 4 0.12 -25.61 -26.49
CA MET A 4 1.08 -25.37 -25.40
C MET A 4 1.53 -23.90 -25.34
N ARG A 5 1.71 -23.25 -26.49
CA ARG A 5 2.04 -21.82 -26.56
C ARG A 5 0.86 -20.95 -26.11
N GLU A 6 -0.34 -21.30 -26.53
CA GLU A 6 -1.57 -20.59 -26.15
C GLU A 6 -1.84 -20.71 -24.64
N GLU A 7 -1.70 -21.90 -24.07
CA GLU A 7 -1.81 -22.12 -22.63
C GLU A 7 -0.74 -21.35 -21.83
N ALA A 8 0.52 -21.34 -22.31
CA ALA A 8 1.59 -20.59 -21.68
C ALA A 8 1.33 -19.07 -21.71
N SER A 9 0.85 -18.55 -22.84
CA SER A 9 0.46 -17.15 -23.00
C SER A 9 -0.68 -16.78 -22.04
N ASN A 10 -1.75 -17.59 -22.01
CA ASN A 10 -2.88 -17.37 -21.11
C ASN A 10 -2.46 -17.41 -19.63
N LYS A 11 -1.61 -18.38 -19.25
CA LYS A 11 -1.06 -18.44 -17.88
C LYS A 11 -0.23 -17.21 -17.54
N GLY A 12 0.60 -16.73 -18.47
CA GLY A 12 1.39 -15.51 -18.32
C GLY A 12 0.51 -14.27 -18.12
N PHE A 13 -0.52 -14.11 -18.97
CA PHE A 13 -1.47 -13.01 -18.88
C PHE A 13 -2.24 -13.01 -17.55
N ILE A 14 -2.78 -14.16 -17.13
CA ILE A 14 -3.51 -14.29 -15.87
C ILE A 14 -2.59 -13.99 -14.69
N LYS A 15 -1.36 -14.53 -14.68
CA LYS A 15 -0.37 -14.24 -13.64
C LYS A 15 -0.06 -12.74 -13.55
N GLY A 16 0.20 -12.09 -14.69
CA GLY A 16 0.45 -10.66 -14.76
C GLY A 16 -0.71 -9.82 -14.23
N LYS A 17 -1.95 -10.17 -14.61
CA LYS A 17 -3.16 -9.50 -14.11
C LYS A 17 -3.35 -9.65 -12.60
N ILE A 18 -3.10 -10.84 -12.06
CA ILE A 18 -3.20 -11.10 -10.61
C ILE A 18 -2.14 -10.32 -9.84
N GLN A 19 -0.89 -10.36 -10.33
CA GLN A 19 0.23 -9.66 -9.71
C GLN A 19 -0.02 -8.14 -9.71
N GLY A 20 -0.34 -7.56 -10.87
CA GLY A 20 -0.62 -6.12 -10.96
C GLY A 20 -1.80 -5.67 -10.09
N LYS A 21 -2.86 -6.47 -10.00
CA LYS A 21 -3.99 -6.17 -9.08
C LYS A 21 -3.54 -6.21 -7.62
N THR A 22 -2.73 -7.19 -7.24
CA THR A 22 -2.25 -7.36 -5.86
C THR A 22 -1.33 -6.21 -5.47
N GLU A 23 -0.35 -5.89 -6.32
CA GLU A 23 0.58 -4.78 -6.13
C GLU A 23 -0.16 -3.45 -6.04
N GLY A 24 -1.11 -3.19 -6.96
CA GLY A 24 -1.90 -1.96 -6.95
C GLY A 24 -2.74 -1.78 -5.69
N ILE A 25 -3.35 -2.86 -5.18
CA ILE A 25 -4.09 -2.82 -3.91
C ILE A 25 -3.15 -2.53 -2.73
N GLN A 26 -1.96 -3.13 -2.72
CA GLN A 26 -1.00 -2.94 -1.64
C GLN A 26 -0.49 -1.49 -1.62
N ILE A 27 -0.10 -0.95 -2.77
CA ILE A 27 0.36 0.44 -2.93
C ILE A 27 -0.76 1.41 -2.51
N GLY A 28 -1.97 1.24 -3.04
CA GLY A 28 -3.09 2.13 -2.72
C GLY A 28 -3.48 2.13 -1.24
N LYS A 29 -3.40 0.98 -0.56
CA LYS A 29 -3.60 0.90 0.90
C LYS A 29 -2.53 1.68 1.65
N GLU A 30 -1.26 1.49 1.30
CA GLU A 30 -0.16 2.18 1.96
C GLU A 30 -0.25 3.70 1.79
N ASP A 31 -0.50 4.17 0.56
CA ASP A 31 -0.68 5.59 0.24
C ASP A 31 -1.86 6.20 1.00
N GLY A 32 -2.99 5.48 1.06
CA GLY A 32 -4.18 5.89 1.79
C GLY A 32 -3.91 6.04 3.30
N VAL A 33 -3.21 5.09 3.91
CA VAL A 33 -2.85 5.18 5.33
C VAL A 33 -1.89 6.35 5.56
N LEU A 34 -0.85 6.52 4.73
CA LEU A 34 0.08 7.65 4.85
C LEU A 34 -0.64 8.99 4.72
N MET A 35 -1.61 9.12 3.81
CA MET A 35 -2.43 10.33 3.68
C MET A 35 -3.19 10.65 4.97
N ILE A 36 -3.83 9.66 5.59
CA ILE A 36 -4.56 9.84 6.86
C ILE A 36 -3.60 10.26 7.97
N LEU A 37 -2.47 9.57 8.12
CA LEU A 37 -1.47 9.90 9.14
C LEU A 37 -0.94 11.33 9.00
N LYS A 38 -0.62 11.76 7.76
CA LYS A 38 -0.21 13.14 7.47
C LYS A 38 -1.27 14.15 7.90
N ASN A 39 -2.55 13.87 7.64
CA ASN A 39 -3.63 14.77 8.03
C ASN A 39 -3.79 14.88 9.55
N LEU A 40 -3.64 13.77 10.28
CA LEU A 40 -3.66 13.76 11.74
C LEU A 40 -2.48 14.53 12.33
N LEU A 41 -1.27 14.29 11.82
CA LEU A 41 -0.06 15.02 12.24
C LEU A 41 -0.18 16.53 11.98
N LYS A 42 -0.68 16.94 10.81
CA LYS A 42 -0.94 18.35 10.47
C LYS A 42 -1.97 19.00 11.40
N LYS A 43 -2.87 18.23 11.99
CA LYS A 43 -3.83 18.69 13.01
C LYS A 43 -3.25 18.78 14.42
N GLY A 44 -1.96 18.45 14.59
CA GLY A 44 -1.29 18.47 15.89
C GLY A 44 -1.66 17.31 16.80
N ILE A 45 -2.23 16.23 16.26
CA ILE A 45 -2.54 15.03 17.04
C ILE A 45 -1.23 14.35 17.43
N SER A 46 -1.13 13.94 18.70
CA SER A 46 0.08 13.31 19.24
C SER A 46 0.34 11.93 18.64
N ASP A 47 1.62 11.59 18.52
CA ASP A 47 2.04 10.28 18.01
C ASP A 47 1.40 9.11 18.77
N SER A 48 1.41 9.18 20.11
CA SER A 48 0.87 8.13 20.97
C SER A 48 -0.60 7.87 20.68
N TYR A 49 -1.38 8.94 20.53
CA TYR A 49 -2.80 8.83 20.25
C TYR A 49 -3.07 8.33 18.83
N ILE A 50 -2.28 8.76 17.83
CA ILE A 50 -2.37 8.24 16.47
C ILE A 50 -2.11 6.73 16.45
N LEU A 51 -1.05 6.26 17.10
CA LEU A 51 -0.72 4.84 17.16
C LEU A 51 -1.83 4.03 17.85
N GLU A 52 -2.38 4.55 18.93
CA GLU A 52 -3.48 3.93 19.67
C GLU A 52 -4.75 3.78 18.81
N ILE A 53 -5.22 4.85 18.17
CA ILE A 53 -6.50 4.84 17.45
C ILE A 53 -6.43 4.19 16.07
N THR A 54 -5.26 4.20 15.42
CA THR A 54 -5.10 3.67 14.07
C THR A 54 -4.51 2.26 14.03
N GLY A 55 -3.82 1.85 15.09
CA GLY A 55 -3.13 0.56 15.16
C GLY A 55 -1.96 0.41 14.18
N VAL A 56 -1.49 1.51 13.57
CA VAL A 56 -0.33 1.48 12.66
C VAL A 56 0.97 1.28 13.43
N SER A 57 2.00 0.78 12.75
CA SER A 57 3.34 0.69 13.33
C SER A 57 3.98 2.07 13.48
N SER A 58 4.90 2.19 14.44
CA SER A 58 5.74 3.39 14.60
C SER A 58 6.55 3.71 13.33
N GLU A 59 6.98 2.69 12.60
CA GLU A 59 7.69 2.85 11.32
C GLU A 59 6.84 3.59 10.28
N LEU A 60 5.57 3.22 10.15
CA LEU A 60 4.66 3.88 9.21
C LEU A 60 4.40 5.35 9.61
N LEU A 61 4.30 5.62 10.91
CA LEU A 61 4.16 6.97 11.43
C LEU A 61 5.43 7.82 11.16
N ILE A 62 6.62 7.25 11.33
CA ILE A 62 7.90 7.90 11.00
C ILE A 62 7.95 8.24 9.51
N LYS A 63 7.58 7.30 8.63
CA LYS A 63 7.51 7.52 7.18
C LYS A 63 6.56 8.67 6.84
N ALA A 64 5.39 8.73 7.49
CA ALA A 64 4.45 9.85 7.31
C ALA A 64 5.08 11.19 7.72
N LYS A 65 5.79 11.25 8.84
CA LYS A 65 6.50 12.46 9.30
C LYS A 65 7.61 12.90 8.35
N GLN A 66 8.44 11.98 7.87
CA GLN A 66 9.51 12.29 6.92
C GLN A 66 8.98 12.95 5.64
N SER A 67 7.78 12.57 5.21
CA SER A 67 7.14 13.15 4.03
C SER A 67 6.46 14.51 4.24
N LEU A 68 6.46 15.03 5.48
CA LEU A 68 5.98 16.37 5.83
C LEU A 68 7.11 17.39 5.94
N ASN A 69 8.36 16.92 6.01
CA ASN A 69 9.55 17.76 6.05
C ASN A 69 9.96 18.23 4.65
#